data_AF-A0A7S3HF59-F1
#
_entry.id   AF-A0A7S3HF59-F1
#
_cell.length_a   1.000
_cell.length_b   1.000
_cell.length_c   1.000
_cell.angle_alpha   90.00
_cell.angle_beta   90.00
_cell.angle_gamma   90.00
#
_symmetry.space_group_name_H-M   'P 1'
#
loop_
_entity.id
_entity.type
_entity.pdbx_description
1 polymer ?
#
loop_
_entity_poly.entity_id
_entity_poly.type
_entity_poly.pdbx_seq_one_letter_code
_entity_poly.pdbx_strand_id
1 'polypeptide(L)'
;SSLYTCQLTSCLTAFDMARLNNIFKFLLMNVNVIFATIGLAFFAFSLYLFAGNFGELDPEFFLGVGLILCFVGLSIMFGSCLGCQGAANQNERLDSFWTGRKIIFIYELLLLGSLAVELYLLSLSLRAAGEYKLTYPEVEDGKDPEYVMLEDVIQLKFNNI
;
A
#
# COMPACT_ATOMS: atom_id res chain seq x y z
N SER A 1 7.10 -18.52 51.97
CA SER A 1 7.83 -17.36 51.41
C SER A 1 8.04 -17.46 49.88
N SER A 2 8.31 -18.64 49.30
CA SER A 2 8.58 -18.79 47.85
C SER A 2 7.38 -18.58 46.88
N LEU A 3 6.13 -18.62 47.35
CA LEU A 3 4.94 -18.41 46.49
C LEU A 3 4.66 -16.92 46.20
N TYR A 4 5.00 -16.04 47.14
CA TYR A 4 4.75 -14.60 47.02
C TYR A 4 5.75 -13.91 46.08
N THR A 5 6.99 -14.40 46.00
CA THR A 5 7.98 -13.88 45.04
C THR A 5 7.58 -14.18 43.61
N CYS A 6 7.03 -15.36 43.32
CA CYS A 6 6.59 -15.73 41.97
C CYS A 6 5.41 -14.85 41.49
N GLN A 7 4.40 -14.61 42.34
CA GLN A 7 3.28 -13.71 42.02
C GLN A 7 3.74 -12.25 41.78
N LEU A 8 4.73 -11.76 42.53
CA LEU A 8 5.22 -10.39 42.38
C LEU A 8 5.97 -10.21 41.05
N THR A 9 6.78 -11.19 40.63
CA THR A 9 7.47 -11.14 39.33
C THR A 9 6.49 -11.27 38.16
N SER A 10 5.44 -12.08 38.30
CA SER A 10 4.36 -12.19 37.30
C SER A 10 3.54 -10.91 37.17
N CYS A 11 3.25 -10.22 38.28
CA CYS A 11 2.55 -8.94 38.26
C CYS A 11 3.39 -7.81 37.68
N LEU A 12 4.70 -7.75 37.98
CA LEU A 12 5.59 -6.73 37.44
C LEU A 12 5.73 -6.86 35.91
N THR A 13 5.95 -8.08 35.44
CA THR A 13 6.04 -8.38 34.00
C THR A 13 4.70 -8.18 33.29
N ALA A 14 3.57 -8.51 33.92
CA ALA A 14 2.24 -8.21 33.38
C ALA A 14 1.94 -6.71 33.29
N PHE A 15 2.43 -5.91 34.24
CA PHE A 15 2.28 -4.46 34.24
C PHE A 15 3.10 -3.79 33.13
N ASP A 16 4.35 -4.24 32.93
CA ASP A 16 5.19 -3.78 31.82
C ASP A 16 4.60 -4.18 30.46
N MET A 17 4.05 -5.39 30.34
CA MET A 17 3.40 -5.86 29.10
C MET A 17 2.10 -5.09 28.79
N ALA A 18 1.31 -4.72 29.81
CA ALA A 18 0.12 -3.92 29.62
C ALA A 18 0.44 -2.48 29.16
N ARG A 19 1.49 -1.88 29.73
CA ARG A 19 1.98 -0.55 29.31
C ARG A 19 2.54 -0.58 27.89
N LEU A 20 3.34 -1.58 27.55
CA LEU A 20 3.90 -1.76 26.22
C LEU A 20 2.80 -1.89 25.17
N ASN A 21 1.77 -2.71 25.44
CA ASN A 21 0.63 -2.87 24.55
C ASN A 21 -0.14 -1.55 24.31
N ASN A 22 -0.32 -0.74 25.35
CA ASN A 22 -0.98 0.57 25.20
C ASN A 22 -0.15 1.55 24.37
N ILE A 23 1.17 1.55 24.52
CA ILE A 23 2.07 2.37 23.68
C ILE A 23 1.99 1.93 22.22
N PHE A 24 2.02 0.62 21.95
CA PHE A 24 1.88 0.10 20.59
C PHE A 24 0.53 0.46 19.96
N LYS A 25 -0.58 0.35 20.70
CA LYS A 25 -1.90 0.79 20.23
C LYS A 25 -1.92 2.27 19.85
N PHE A 26 -1.35 3.12 20.71
CA PHE A 26 -1.26 4.55 20.45
C PHE A 26 -0.45 4.83 19.18
N LEU A 27 0.72 4.19 19.02
CA LEU A 27 1.55 4.34 17.83
C LEU A 27 0.82 3.85 16.58
N LEU A 28 0.18 2.68 16.63
CA LEU A 28 -0.58 2.11 15.51
C LEU A 28 -1.74 3.04 15.09
N MET A 29 -2.48 3.61 16.05
CA MET A 29 -3.54 4.58 15.75
C MET A 29 -2.98 5.83 15.04
N ASN A 30 -1.87 6.40 15.55
CA ASN A 30 -1.28 7.60 14.92
C ASN A 30 -0.78 7.31 13.51
N VAL A 31 -0.10 6.18 13.31
CA VAL A 31 0.39 5.74 11.99
C VAL A 31 -0.77 5.53 11.02
N ASN A 32 -1.85 4.87 11.45
CA ASN A 32 -3.03 4.68 10.61
C ASN A 32 -3.75 5.99 10.29
N VAL A 33 -3.79 6.96 11.21
CA VAL A 33 -4.32 8.30 10.90
C VAL A 33 -3.48 9.00 9.82
N ILE A 34 -2.14 8.90 9.90
CA ILE A 34 -1.25 9.43 8.86
C ILE A 34 -1.47 8.72 7.52
N PHE A 35 -1.61 7.39 7.51
CA PHE A 35 -1.90 6.68 6.27
C PHE A 35 -3.28 7.04 5.71
N ALA A 36 -4.30 7.25 6.54
CA ALA A 36 -5.60 7.71 6.10
C ALA A 36 -5.53 9.10 5.43
N THR A 37 -4.74 10.02 5.96
CA THR A 37 -4.55 11.35 5.34
C THR A 37 -3.78 11.26 4.03
N ILE A 38 -2.77 10.39 3.94
CA ILE A 38 -2.06 10.09 2.69
C ILE A 38 -3.03 9.52 1.66
N GLY A 39 -3.82 8.50 2.02
CA GLY A 39 -4.83 7.91 1.14
C GLY A 39 -5.87 8.92 0.65
N LEU A 40 -6.31 9.82 1.53
CA LEU A 40 -7.20 10.94 1.17
C LEU A 40 -6.55 11.90 0.16
N ALA A 41 -5.26 12.21 0.33
CA ALA A 41 -4.52 13.05 -0.61
C ALA A 41 -4.40 12.40 -2.00
N PHE A 42 -4.11 11.09 -2.05
CA PHE A 42 -4.10 10.33 -3.31
C PHE A 42 -5.48 10.32 -4.00
N PHE A 43 -6.54 10.13 -3.22
CA PHE A 43 -7.90 10.18 -3.74
C PHE A 43 -8.26 11.57 -4.26
N ALA A 44 -7.94 12.63 -3.53
CA ALA A 44 -8.16 14.00 -3.97
C ALA A 44 -7.36 14.35 -5.24
N PHE A 45 -6.11 13.89 -5.32
CA PHE A 45 -5.29 14.06 -6.51
C PHE A 45 -5.84 13.30 -7.72
N SER A 46 -6.39 12.10 -7.51
CA SER A 46 -7.11 11.38 -8.56
C SER A 46 -8.34 12.14 -9.08
N LEU A 47 -9.16 12.70 -8.18
CA LEU A 47 -10.29 13.55 -8.58
C LEU A 47 -9.84 14.78 -9.36
N TYR A 48 -8.70 15.37 -8.99
CA TYR A 48 -8.08 16.46 -9.73
C TYR A 48 -7.68 16.02 -11.15
N LEU A 49 -7.11 14.83 -11.33
CA LEU A 49 -6.80 14.29 -12.67
C LEU A 49 -8.06 14.02 -13.49
N PHE A 50 -9.16 13.57 -12.87
CA PHE A 50 -10.42 13.36 -13.60
C PHE A 50 -11.14 14.65 -13.99
N ALA A 51 -11.03 15.69 -13.16
CA ALA A 51 -11.66 16.98 -13.42
C ALA A 51 -10.76 17.94 -14.24
N GLY A 52 -9.47 17.65 -14.33
CA GLY A 52 -8.49 18.47 -15.03
C GLY A 52 -8.65 18.39 -16.53
N ASN A 53 -8.70 19.55 -17.19
CA ASN A 53 -8.62 19.63 -18.64
C ASN A 53 -7.16 19.88 -19.05
N PHE A 54 -6.46 18.81 -19.47
CA PHE A 54 -5.02 18.83 -19.77
C PHE A 54 -4.70 19.22 -21.23
N GLY A 55 -5.64 19.82 -21.95
CA GLY A 55 -5.39 20.32 -23.31
C GLY A 55 -5.17 19.18 -24.32
N GLU A 56 -4.04 19.20 -25.03
CA GLU A 56 -3.70 18.24 -26.09
C GLU A 56 -3.06 16.93 -25.59
N LEU A 57 -2.86 16.77 -24.28
CA LEU A 57 -2.32 15.50 -23.77
C LEU A 57 -3.37 14.39 -23.84
N ASP A 58 -2.89 13.16 -24.07
CA ASP A 58 -3.72 11.97 -24.24
C ASP A 58 -4.68 11.75 -23.04
N PRO A 59 -6.00 11.90 -23.23
CA PRO A 59 -6.97 11.76 -22.14
C PRO A 59 -7.02 10.34 -21.58
N GLU A 60 -6.68 9.31 -22.37
CA GLU A 60 -6.71 7.92 -21.92
C GLU A 60 -5.61 7.65 -20.89
N PHE A 61 -4.43 8.25 -21.08
CA PHE A 61 -3.33 8.18 -20.11
C PHE A 61 -3.74 8.75 -18.74
N PHE A 62 -4.34 9.95 -18.72
CA PHE A 62 -4.79 10.58 -17.47
C PHE A 62 -5.92 9.81 -16.79
N LEU A 63 -6.84 9.25 -17.58
CA LEU A 63 -7.89 8.39 -17.07
C LEU A 63 -7.30 7.14 -16.39
N GLY A 64 -6.33 6.49 -17.04
CA GLY A 64 -5.66 5.30 -16.51
C GLY A 64 -4.92 5.58 -15.19
N VAL A 65 -4.08 6.61 -15.19
CA VAL A 65 -3.33 7.04 -13.99
C VAL A 65 -4.28 7.49 -12.88
N GLY A 66 -5.32 8.24 -13.23
CA GLY A 66 -6.36 8.68 -12.30
C GLY A 66 -7.09 7.51 -11.64
N LEU A 67 -7.47 6.48 -12.40
CA LEU A 67 -8.12 5.27 -11.86
C LEU A 67 -7.22 4.50 -10.91
N ILE A 68 -5.95 4.31 -11.27
CA ILE A 68 -4.97 3.64 -10.40
C ILE A 68 -4.83 4.40 -9.08
N LEU A 69 -4.62 5.71 -9.13
CA LEU A 69 -4.49 6.55 -7.93
C LEU A 69 -5.77 6.55 -7.09
N CYS A 70 -6.95 6.49 -7.73
CA CYS A 70 -8.24 6.39 -7.04
C CYS A 70 -8.31 5.11 -6.19
N PHE A 71 -8.07 3.95 -6.81
CA PHE A 71 -8.14 2.66 -6.14
C PHE A 71 -7.05 2.51 -5.07
N VAL A 72 -5.85 3.00 -5.33
CA VAL A 72 -4.76 3.01 -4.35
C VAL A 72 -5.13 3.91 -3.16
N GLY A 73 -5.59 5.13 -3.40
CA GLY A 73 -6.00 6.06 -2.34
C GLY A 73 -7.12 5.49 -1.47
N LEU A 74 -8.17 4.93 -2.11
CA LEU A 74 -9.27 4.28 -1.40
C LEU A 74 -8.82 3.06 -0.60
N SER A 75 -7.98 2.19 -1.16
CA SER A 75 -7.52 0.99 -0.44
C SER A 75 -6.68 1.35 0.79
N ILE A 76 -5.78 2.34 0.69
CA ILE A 76 -5.02 2.86 1.83
C ILE A 76 -5.96 3.45 2.89
N MET A 77 -6.95 4.24 2.48
CA MET A 77 -7.91 4.87 3.40
C MET A 77 -8.75 3.82 4.13
N PHE A 78 -9.34 2.86 3.41
CA PHE A 78 -10.11 1.77 4.03
C PHE A 78 -9.26 0.89 4.93
N GLY A 79 -8.05 0.52 4.50
CA GLY A 79 -7.11 -0.25 5.31
C GLY A 79 -6.76 0.47 6.62
N SER A 80 -6.51 1.77 6.54
CA SER A 80 -6.20 2.61 7.70
C SER A 80 -7.38 2.70 8.69
N CYS A 81 -8.61 2.86 8.18
CA CYS A 81 -9.82 2.83 9.01
C CYS A 81 -10.00 1.48 9.71
N LEU A 82 -9.77 0.36 9.01
CA LEU A 82 -9.82 -0.98 9.59
C LEU A 82 -8.75 -1.16 10.67
N GLY A 83 -7.53 -0.66 10.44
CA GLY A 83 -6.46 -0.68 11.43
C GLY A 83 -6.80 0.10 12.71
N CYS A 84 -7.38 1.30 12.56
CA CYS A 84 -7.87 2.10 13.71
C CYS A 84 -8.98 1.37 14.49
N GLN A 85 -9.97 0.80 13.80
CA GLN A 85 -11.05 0.04 14.44
C GLN A 85 -10.53 -1.22 15.13
N GLY A 86 -9.58 -1.94 14.51
CA GLY A 86 -8.94 -3.11 15.09
C GLY A 86 -8.22 -2.78 16.40
N ALA A 87 -7.44 -1.71 16.42
CA ALA A 87 -6.72 -1.26 17.62
C ALA A 87 -7.66 -0.81 18.74
N ALA A 88 -8.71 -0.05 18.41
CA ALA A 88 -9.70 0.42 19.37
C ALA A 88 -10.45 -0.75 20.03
N ASN A 89 -10.85 -1.74 19.24
CA ASN A 89 -11.72 -2.84 19.71
C ASN A 89 -10.93 -4.08 20.18
N GLN A 90 -9.61 -4.00 20.34
CA GLN A 90 -8.77 -5.15 20.68
C GLN A 90 -9.07 -5.75 22.08
N ASN A 91 -9.56 -4.93 23.01
CA ASN A 91 -9.86 -5.33 24.39
C ASN A 91 -11.34 -5.68 24.61
N GLU A 92 -12.21 -5.40 23.62
CA GLU A 92 -13.64 -5.66 23.76
C GLU A 92 -13.90 -7.15 23.52
N ARG A 93 -14.33 -7.85 24.58
CA ARG A 93 -14.96 -9.17 24.49
C ARG A 93 -16.42 -8.99 24.06
N LEU A 94 -16.64 -8.51 22.84
CA LEU A 94 -17.98 -8.56 22.26
C LEU A 94 -18.15 -9.92 21.59
N ASP A 95 -19.22 -10.63 21.93
CA ASP A 95 -19.72 -11.87 21.31
C ASP A 95 -20.20 -11.64 19.85
N SER A 96 -19.61 -10.67 19.15
CA SER A 96 -19.86 -10.38 17.75
C SER A 96 -18.89 -11.16 16.87
N PHE A 97 -19.37 -11.59 15.71
CA PHE A 97 -18.58 -12.32 14.71
C PHE A 97 -17.29 -11.57 14.32
N TRP A 98 -17.33 -10.23 14.39
CA TRP A 98 -16.25 -9.29 14.12
C TRP A 98 -15.51 -8.87 15.40
N THR A 99 -14.85 -9.82 16.05
CA THR A 99 -13.98 -9.54 17.20
C THR A 99 -12.74 -8.76 16.74
N GLY A 100 -12.30 -7.75 17.50
CA GLY A 100 -11.16 -6.88 17.12
C GLY A 100 -9.89 -7.64 16.72
N ARG A 101 -9.65 -8.82 17.31
CA ARG A 101 -8.53 -9.72 16.92
C ARG A 101 -8.61 -10.25 15.49
N LYS A 102 -9.81 -10.56 14.99
CA LYS A 102 -9.99 -11.03 13.60
C LYS A 102 -9.78 -9.89 12.61
N ILE A 103 -10.22 -8.68 12.95
CA ILE A 103 -9.99 -7.47 12.14
C ILE A 103 -8.49 -7.19 12.06
N ILE A 104 -7.78 -7.25 13.19
CA ILE A 104 -6.31 -7.10 13.21
C ILE A 104 -5.64 -8.17 12.36
N PHE A 105 -6.06 -9.44 12.44
CA PHE A 105 -5.48 -10.51 11.63
C PHE A 105 -5.66 -10.27 10.12
N ILE A 106 -6.87 -9.87 9.70
CA ILE A 106 -7.13 -9.52 8.30
C ILE A 106 -6.28 -8.32 7.88
N TYR A 107 -6.18 -7.31 8.74
CA TYR A 107 -5.35 -6.13 8.50
C TYR A 107 -3.86 -6.47 8.36
N GLU A 108 -3.31 -7.32 9.22
CA GLU A 108 -1.93 -7.80 9.12
C GLU A 108 -1.69 -8.60 7.84
N LEU A 109 -2.64 -9.46 7.44
CA LEU A 109 -2.55 -10.18 6.16
C LEU A 109 -2.55 -9.24 4.96
N LEU A 110 -3.40 -8.21 4.99
CA LEU A 110 -3.44 -7.19 3.95
C LEU A 110 -2.13 -6.41 3.88
N LEU A 111 -1.54 -6.03 5.03
CA LEU A 111 -0.25 -5.36 5.09
C LEU A 111 0.89 -6.22 4.56
N LEU A 112 0.92 -7.51 4.91
CA LEU A 112 1.94 -8.43 4.40
C LEU A 112 1.79 -8.63 2.88
N GLY A 113 0.54 -8.72 2.41
CA GLY A 113 0.24 -8.79 0.98
C GLY A 113 0.69 -7.53 0.24
N SER A 114 0.37 -6.33 0.77
CA SER A 114 0.78 -5.07 0.15
C SER A 114 2.30 -4.92 0.11
N LEU A 115 2.99 -5.27 1.20
CA LEU A 115 4.45 -5.26 1.25
C LEU A 115 5.06 -6.20 0.20
N ALA A 116 4.50 -7.40 0.02
CA ALA A 116 4.97 -8.35 -0.98
C ALA A 116 4.79 -7.80 -2.41
N VAL A 117 3.66 -7.14 -2.69
CA VAL A 117 3.40 -6.48 -3.97
C VAL A 117 4.36 -5.31 -4.20
N GLU A 118 4.61 -4.48 -3.19
CA GLU A 118 5.56 -3.37 -3.28
C GLU A 118 6.99 -3.85 -3.55
N LEU A 119 7.45 -4.90 -2.87
CA LEU A 119 8.76 -5.50 -3.11
C LEU A 119 8.87 -6.08 -4.53
N TYR A 120 7.79 -6.71 -5.02
CA TYR A 120 7.74 -7.21 -6.39
C TYR A 120 7.80 -6.07 -7.42
N LEU A 121 7.00 -5.02 -7.24
CA LEU A 121 7.02 -3.83 -8.10
C LEU A 121 8.39 -3.14 -8.06
N LEU A 122 9.01 -2.99 -6.89
CA LEU A 122 10.36 -2.45 -6.77
C LEU A 122 11.37 -3.29 -7.56
N SER A 123 11.26 -4.62 -7.51
CA SER A 123 12.14 -5.51 -8.27
C SER A 123 11.95 -5.34 -9.78
N LEU A 124 10.72 -5.15 -10.25
CA LEU A 124 10.42 -4.86 -11.66
C LEU A 124 10.97 -3.49 -12.07
N SER A 125 10.75 -2.46 -11.27
CA SER A 125 11.27 -1.11 -11.54
C SER A 125 12.79 -1.07 -11.60
N LEU A 126 13.48 -1.81 -10.71
CA LEU A 126 14.96 -1.91 -10.74
C LEU A 126 15.45 -2.65 -11.98
N ARG A 127 14.74 -3.69 -12.45
CA ARG A 127 15.06 -4.38 -13.70
C ARG A 127 14.86 -3.46 -14.90
N ALA A 128 13.72 -2.79 -14.98
CA ALA A 128 13.42 -1.84 -16.05
C ALA A 128 14.44 -0.69 -16.09
N ALA A 129 14.84 -0.14 -14.93
CA ALA A 129 15.88 0.88 -14.85
C ALA A 129 17.25 0.34 -15.31
N GLY A 130 17.56 -0.93 -15.01
CA GLY A 130 18.76 -1.61 -15.49
C GLY A 130 18.76 -1.79 -17.00
N GLU A 131 17.63 -2.21 -17.58
CA GLU A 131 17.44 -2.32 -19.03
C GLU A 131 17.57 -0.97 -19.70
N TYR A 132 16.93 0.09 -19.17
CA TYR A 132 17.08 1.45 -19.67
C TYR A 132 18.55 1.88 -19.76
N LYS A 133 19.37 1.55 -18.77
CA LYS A 133 20.79 1.89 -18.77
C LYS A 133 21.58 1.18 -19.89
N LEU A 134 21.11 0.01 -20.33
CA LEU A 134 21.71 -0.74 -21.44
C LEU A 134 21.24 -0.19 -22.79
N THR A 135 19.96 0.16 -22.92
CA THR A 135 19.37 0.62 -24.20
C THR A 135 19.65 2.10 -24.48
N TYR A 136 19.84 2.93 -23.46
CA TYR A 136 20.09 4.38 -23.62
C TYR A 136 21.24 4.74 -24.58
N PRO A 137 22.44 4.12 -24.49
CA PRO A 137 23.51 4.42 -25.44
C PRO A 137 23.20 3.98 -26.88
N GLU A 138 22.37 2.95 -27.08
CA GLU A 138 21.97 2.50 -28.43
C GLU A 138 21.04 3.50 -29.10
N VAL A 139 20.15 4.11 -28.32
CA VAL A 139 19.26 5.20 -28.78
C VAL A 139 20.06 6.47 -29.07
N GLU A 140 21.09 6.77 -28.28
CA GLU A 140 21.98 7.93 -28.50
C GLU A 140 22.81 7.78 -29.79
N ASP A 141 23.15 6.55 -30.17
CA ASP A 141 23.77 6.19 -31.45
C ASP A 141 22.79 6.17 -32.65
N GLY A 142 21.52 6.54 -32.42
CA GLY A 142 20.49 6.61 -33.46
C GLY A 142 19.96 5.25 -33.92
N LYS A 143 20.16 4.19 -33.14
CA LYS A 143 19.51 2.89 -33.38
C LYS A 143 18.15 2.89 -32.71
N ASP A 144 17.15 2.40 -33.43
CA ASP A 144 15.84 2.18 -32.84
C ASP A 144 15.93 1.08 -31.78
N PRO A 145 15.45 1.34 -30.56
CA PRO A 145 15.49 0.36 -29.50
C PRO A 145 14.54 -0.81 -29.82
N GLU A 146 14.90 -2.01 -29.37
CA GLU A 146 14.23 -3.27 -29.76
C GLU A 146 12.70 -3.27 -29.51
N TYR A 147 12.21 -2.48 -28.54
CA TYR A 147 10.78 -2.36 -28.27
C TYR A 147 10.00 -1.65 -29.39
N VAL A 148 10.61 -0.74 -30.15
CA VAL A 148 9.98 -0.05 -31.29
C VAL A 148 9.70 -1.05 -32.42
N MET A 149 10.64 -1.96 -32.68
CA MET A 149 10.43 -3.05 -33.64
C MET A 149 9.31 -4.00 -33.18
N LEU A 150 9.13 -4.17 -31.87
CA LEU A 150 8.05 -4.99 -31.32
C LEU A 150 6.68 -4.29 -31.44
N GLU A 151 6.62 -2.98 -31.21
CA GLU A 151 5.41 -2.18 -31.41
C GLU A 151 4.95 -2.19 -32.87
N ASP A 152 5.87 -2.08 -33.83
CA ASP A 152 5.56 -2.17 -35.26
C ASP A 152 4.93 -3.52 -35.61
N VAL A 153 5.46 -4.62 -35.06
CA VAL A 153 4.91 -5.97 -35.27
C VAL A 153 3.52 -6.12 -34.65
N ILE A 154 3.27 -5.51 -33.49
CA ILE A 154 1.97 -5.53 -32.82
C ILE A 154 0.96 -4.67 -33.59
N GLN A 155 1.34 -3.47 -34.03
CA GLN A 155 0.50 -2.60 -34.88
C GLN A 155 0.14 -3.29 -36.20
N LEU A 156 1.10 -3.95 -36.85
CA LEU A 156 0.85 -4.72 -38.08
C LEU A 156 -0.18 -5.84 -37.88
N LYS A 157 -0.25 -6.44 -36.68
CA LYS A 157 -1.29 -7.42 -36.35
C LYS A 157 -2.65 -6.80 -36.10
N PHE A 158 -2.72 -5.64 -35.46
CA PHE A 158 -3.99 -4.95 -35.19
C PHE A 158 -4.58 -4.26 -36.42
N ASN A 159 -3.76 -3.76 -37.34
CA ASN A 159 -4.22 -3.12 -38.58
C ASN A 159 -4.68 -4.10 -39.67
N ASN A 160 -4.40 -5.41 -39.52
CA ASN A 160 -4.80 -6.47 -40.46
C ASN A 160 -6.04 -7.25 -39.99
N ILE A 161 -6.72 -6.78 -38.95
CA ILE A 161 -8.02 -7.29 -38.48
C ILE A 161 -9.08 -6.23 -38.80
#